data_AF-A0A535DRW7-F1
#
_entry.id   AF-A0A535DRW7-F1
#
_cell.length_a   1.000
_cell.length_b   1.000
_cell.length_c   1.000
_cell.angle_alpha   90.00
_cell.angle_beta   90.00
_cell.angle_gamma   90.00
#
_symmetry.space_group_name_H-M   'P 1'
#
loop_
_entity.id
_entity.type
_entity.pdbx_description
1 polymer ?
#
loop_
_entity_poly.entity_id
_entity_poly.type
_entity_poly.pdbx_seq_one_letter_code
_entity_poly.pdbx_strand_id
1 'polypeptide(L)'
;MDLDAGDQPARCGEKQHRFSSAHDRARVRSHHQCGVVWRPSPCRPDDHPLRHRSCSVGDIHASPRAADSGQRCHHFALLSWLSKPAHRAEHEVQGDGQVAERRSGRGGWQPGLRPARREPHRRLAPPSLPDRRRPRGGRCPSRALGRRISGNGNVTVPSDLLSSIGICVGAAAVLAVVGWRLRQPLILAYLVTGVVIGPVGFNWVKNQESIQTVAEIGLILLLFIIGLEIDLKKLSSAGLPVLLTGALQVPICIALGLGFFYLLGVRNSGGNYALLYLAACMSLSSTLVVVKLLNDKFELDTLPGRITLGVLVIQDIWAVGMLAVQPNLTNPNLLPLAFSLWKGALLVTGGFFMAKYVLPFLFRSVAKAPELVLVSALAWCFFLASAASVIGLSREMGALIAGVSLSTFPYNLDVMAKAVSIRDFFVTLFFVALGMQIRIPTLEVVEIALAASTFVIVSRLSVVPILYFLKMGHRASLLPAINLAQVSEFSIVIASIGLTYHQINSDVVTIVIMTFAITSVVSTYMINSSHRVQEVLSGGL
;
A
#
# COMPACT_ATOMS: atom_id res chain seq x y z
N MET A 1 66.39 8.62 -23.92
CA MET A 1 67.27 7.70 -23.15
C MET A 1 66.35 6.72 -22.44
N ASP A 2 65.67 5.81 -23.15
CA ASP A 2 66.20 4.72 -24.01
C ASP A 2 66.96 3.71 -23.12
N LEU A 3 66.67 2.40 -23.11
CA LEU A 3 66.03 1.55 -24.13
C LEU A 3 65.43 0.24 -23.52
N ASP A 4 64.75 -0.56 -24.34
CA ASP A 4 64.20 -1.89 -24.02
C ASP A 4 65.25 -2.99 -23.80
N ALA A 5 64.88 -4.05 -23.07
CA ALA A 5 65.09 -5.46 -23.44
C ALA A 5 64.43 -6.43 -22.43
N GLY A 6 64.13 -7.66 -22.87
CA GLY A 6 63.83 -8.82 -22.00
C GLY A 6 63.76 -10.12 -22.80
N ASP A 7 63.84 -11.28 -22.13
CA ASP A 7 63.26 -12.56 -22.58
C ASP A 7 63.23 -13.62 -21.42
N GLN A 8 62.66 -14.79 -21.68
CA GLN A 8 62.50 -15.95 -20.78
C GLN A 8 63.63 -17.01 -20.99
N PRO A 9 63.62 -18.22 -20.34
CA PRO A 9 62.78 -19.33 -20.84
C PRO A 9 62.31 -20.46 -19.87
N ALA A 10 61.17 -21.08 -20.23
CA ALA A 10 60.86 -22.53 -20.20
C ALA A 10 60.58 -23.34 -18.89
N ARG A 11 60.07 -24.58 -19.08
CA ARG A 11 59.52 -25.55 -18.10
C ARG A 11 59.94 -27.01 -18.39
N CYS A 12 59.94 -27.87 -17.34
CA CYS A 12 59.55 -29.30 -17.26
C CYS A 12 59.76 -29.75 -15.78
N GLY A 13 59.29 -30.85 -15.17
CA GLY A 13 58.52 -32.06 -15.53
C GLY A 13 59.01 -33.20 -14.59
N GLU A 14 58.26 -34.19 -14.08
CA GLU A 14 56.84 -34.61 -14.19
C GLU A 14 56.53 -35.67 -13.06
N LYS A 15 55.28 -36.17 -12.96
CA LYS A 15 54.81 -37.44 -12.32
C LYS A 15 54.37 -37.49 -10.84
N GLN A 16 53.50 -38.48 -10.57
CA GLN A 16 52.65 -38.68 -9.39
C GLN A 16 52.95 -40.03 -8.69
N HIS A 17 52.42 -40.26 -7.48
CA HIS A 17 51.78 -41.55 -7.14
C HIS A 17 50.82 -41.48 -5.93
N ARG A 18 49.63 -42.08 -6.11
CA ARG A 18 48.72 -42.85 -5.20
C ARG A 18 48.89 -42.81 -3.65
N PHE A 19 47.89 -43.08 -2.79
CA PHE A 19 46.40 -43.13 -2.80
C PHE A 19 45.97 -43.73 -1.43
N SER A 20 44.96 -43.22 -0.70
CA SER A 20 44.23 -43.97 0.36
C SER A 20 42.95 -43.25 0.83
N SER A 21 42.02 -43.94 1.49
CA SER A 21 40.71 -43.41 1.87
C SER A 21 40.04 -44.13 3.07
N ALA A 22 38.97 -43.48 3.59
CA ALA A 22 37.88 -44.00 4.44
C ALA A 22 38.13 -44.22 5.96
N HIS A 23 37.09 -43.84 6.74
CA HIS A 23 36.66 -44.24 8.11
C HIS A 23 37.70 -44.30 9.28
N ASP A 24 37.34 -44.07 10.55
CA ASP A 24 36.08 -44.36 11.25
C ASP A 24 35.75 -43.35 12.40
N ARG A 25 34.84 -43.73 13.32
CA ARG A 25 34.14 -42.91 14.33
C ARG A 25 34.85 -42.84 15.70
N ALA A 26 34.47 -41.82 16.49
CA ALA A 26 33.84 -41.95 17.83
C ALA A 26 34.42 -41.12 19.00
N ARG A 27 33.59 -40.20 19.54
CA ARG A 27 33.25 -39.97 20.97
C ARG A 27 32.19 -38.84 21.03
N VAL A 28 30.94 -39.08 21.42
CA VAL A 28 30.42 -39.25 22.80
C VAL A 28 30.60 -37.96 23.61
N ARG A 29 29.62 -37.03 23.62
CA ARG A 29 28.35 -36.97 24.38
C ARG A 29 28.49 -36.62 25.88
N SER A 30 27.83 -35.54 26.27
CA SER A 30 27.14 -35.37 27.56
C SER A 30 25.81 -34.63 27.32
N HIS A 31 24.84 -34.76 28.22
CA HIS A 31 23.46 -34.26 28.08
C HIS A 31 22.95 -33.65 29.40
N HIS A 32 21.82 -32.94 29.27
CA HIS A 32 20.90 -32.34 30.26
C HIS A 32 21.00 -30.81 30.33
N GLN A 33 20.00 -30.04 29.87
CA GLN A 33 18.56 -29.98 30.22
C GLN A 33 18.27 -29.30 31.56
N CYS A 34 17.70 -28.10 31.47
CA CYS A 34 16.47 -27.73 32.18
C CYS A 34 15.65 -26.84 31.25
N GLY A 35 14.32 -26.93 31.32
CA GLY A 35 13.38 -26.17 30.48
C GLY A 35 12.41 -25.34 31.31
N VAL A 36 11.69 -24.42 30.66
CA VAL A 36 10.67 -23.57 31.30
C VAL A 36 9.37 -23.63 30.50
N VAL A 37 8.25 -23.77 31.20
CA VAL A 37 6.89 -23.92 30.65
C VAL A 37 6.04 -22.68 31.01
N TRP A 38 4.92 -22.48 30.32
CA TRP A 38 4.10 -21.26 30.36
C TRP A 38 3.14 -21.14 31.57
N ARG A 39 2.95 -19.86 32.00
CA ARG A 39 1.73 -19.11 32.48
C ARG A 39 0.48 -19.90 32.98
N PRO A 40 -0.36 -19.36 33.93
CA PRO A 40 -0.70 -17.93 34.09
C PRO A 40 -0.91 -17.39 35.53
N SER A 41 -1.41 -16.15 35.63
CA SER A 41 -1.94 -15.41 36.82
C SER A 41 -3.47 -15.70 37.02
N PRO A 42 -4.22 -15.27 38.09
CA PRO A 42 -4.20 -13.93 38.74
C PRO A 42 -4.63 -13.79 40.25
N CYS A 43 -4.82 -12.52 40.67
CA CYS A 43 -5.63 -12.00 41.80
C CYS A 43 -5.02 -11.72 43.20
N ARG A 44 -5.71 -10.80 43.91
CA ARG A 44 -5.48 -10.18 45.25
C ARG A 44 -6.50 -10.79 46.29
N PRO A 45 -6.74 -10.29 47.54
CA PRO A 45 -6.24 -9.09 48.25
C PRO A 45 -5.94 -9.24 49.78
N ASP A 46 -5.75 -8.08 50.44
CA ASP A 46 -5.84 -7.79 51.89
C ASP A 46 -4.75 -8.40 52.84
N ASP A 47 -4.42 -7.84 54.02
CA ASP A 47 -4.99 -6.67 54.76
C ASP A 47 -3.91 -5.89 55.57
N HIS A 48 -4.33 -4.85 56.30
CA HIS A 48 -3.63 -3.93 57.21
C HIS A 48 -3.15 -4.57 58.56
N PRO A 49 -2.47 -3.89 59.53
CA PRO A 49 -2.34 -2.42 59.74
C PRO A 49 -0.95 -1.84 60.15
N LEU A 50 -0.95 -0.51 60.29
CA LEU A 50 0.12 0.37 60.78
C LEU A 50 0.34 0.32 62.30
N ARG A 51 1.57 0.62 62.77
CA ARG A 51 1.97 1.44 63.96
C ARG A 51 3.45 1.16 64.31
N HIS A 52 4.23 2.01 64.99
CA HIS A 52 4.34 3.49 65.13
C HIS A 52 5.57 3.75 66.03
N ARG A 53 6.21 4.93 65.95
CA ARG A 53 7.31 5.42 66.84
C ARG A 53 8.67 4.71 66.67
N SER A 54 9.82 5.27 67.09
CA SER A 54 10.45 6.61 66.91
C SER A 54 11.54 6.79 67.98
N CYS A 55 12.66 7.44 67.64
CA CYS A 55 13.73 7.90 68.56
C CYS A 55 14.58 6.76 69.20
N SER A 56 15.86 6.94 69.57
CA SER A 56 16.79 8.07 69.32
C SER A 56 18.25 7.76 69.74
N VAL A 57 19.22 8.40 69.06
CA VAL A 57 20.52 8.90 69.56
C VAL A 57 21.61 7.90 70.01
N GLY A 58 22.80 8.08 69.39
CA GLY A 58 24.12 7.94 70.02
C GLY A 58 24.83 6.58 69.94
N ASP A 59 26.17 6.51 69.95
CA ASP A 59 27.19 7.52 69.59
C ASP A 59 28.59 6.86 69.45
N ILE A 60 29.60 7.64 69.06
CA ILE A 60 31.05 7.46 69.33
C ILE A 60 31.84 6.36 68.56
N HIS A 61 32.94 6.82 67.94
CA HIS A 61 34.24 6.19 67.55
C HIS A 61 34.34 4.68 67.17
N ALA A 62 35.17 4.27 66.19
CA ALA A 62 36.50 4.80 65.90
C ALA A 62 36.99 4.58 64.45
N SER A 63 38.05 5.29 64.08
CA SER A 63 38.94 5.03 62.93
C SER A 63 40.38 5.35 63.34
N PRO A 64 41.38 4.64 62.79
CA PRO A 64 42.50 5.39 62.22
C PRO A 64 43.16 4.76 60.98
N ARG A 65 43.48 5.63 59.99
CA ARG A 65 44.79 5.78 59.30
C ARG A 65 45.43 4.59 58.53
N ALA A 66 46.22 4.80 57.46
CA ALA A 66 46.47 5.94 56.57
C ALA A 66 47.39 5.51 55.39
N ALA A 67 47.75 6.46 54.53
CA ALA A 67 48.78 6.44 53.46
C ALA A 67 48.43 5.64 52.19
N ASP A 68 48.61 6.11 50.94
CA ASP A 68 49.64 7.00 50.31
C ASP A 68 50.95 6.23 50.02
N SER A 69 51.63 6.31 48.85
CA SER A 69 51.61 7.34 47.81
C SER A 69 52.00 6.85 46.39
N GLY A 70 51.60 7.63 45.37
CA GLY A 70 52.31 7.82 44.08
C GLY A 70 52.47 6.67 43.07
N GLN A 71 53.05 6.88 41.87
CA GLN A 71 52.99 8.05 40.96
C GLN A 71 53.68 7.75 39.60
N ARG A 72 53.13 8.26 38.47
CA ARG A 72 53.85 8.53 37.18
C ARG A 72 54.35 7.30 36.38
N CYS A 73 54.60 7.34 35.05
CA CYS A 73 54.41 8.39 34.03
C CYS A 73 54.40 7.86 32.57
N HIS A 74 53.93 8.71 31.63
CA HIS A 74 54.32 8.80 30.19
C HIS A 74 53.93 7.62 29.24
N HIS A 75 53.78 7.80 27.91
CA HIS A 75 54.00 8.98 27.04
C HIS A 75 52.96 9.11 25.89
N PHE A 76 53.02 10.27 25.20
CA PHE A 76 52.31 10.81 24.01
C PHE A 76 51.74 9.85 22.92
N ALA A 77 50.84 10.25 22.01
CA ALA A 77 49.89 11.39 21.83
C ALA A 77 49.10 11.11 20.49
N LEU A 78 48.56 11.98 19.61
CA LEU A 78 48.53 13.44 19.33
C LEU A 78 47.18 13.84 18.65
N LEU A 79 46.74 15.10 18.85
CA LEU A 79 45.95 16.00 17.95
C LEU A 79 44.64 15.53 17.25
N SER A 80 43.68 16.37 16.85
CA SER A 80 43.09 17.66 17.33
C SER A 80 41.82 17.92 16.47
N TRP A 81 40.74 18.56 16.94
CA TRP A 81 40.61 20.03 17.04
C TRP A 81 39.49 20.49 17.99
N LEU A 82 39.91 21.18 19.04
CA LEU A 82 39.31 22.32 19.76
C LEU A 82 37.77 22.56 19.82
N SER A 83 37.32 22.50 21.08
CA SER A 83 36.25 23.30 21.70
C SER A 83 36.59 24.82 21.76
N LYS A 84 35.81 25.79 22.28
CA LYS A 84 34.72 25.89 23.30
C LYS A 84 33.95 27.25 23.09
N PRO A 85 32.89 27.63 23.86
CA PRO A 85 32.01 28.78 23.58
C PRO A 85 32.31 30.07 24.39
N ALA A 86 31.68 31.20 24.02
CA ALA A 86 31.65 32.47 24.78
C ALA A 86 30.40 33.32 24.49
N HIS A 87 30.11 34.35 25.32
CA HIS A 87 28.94 35.25 25.25
C HIS A 87 29.11 36.47 24.32
N ARG A 88 28.02 36.90 23.65
CA ARG A 88 27.60 38.29 23.33
C ARG A 88 26.11 38.23 22.91
N ALA A 89 25.16 38.98 23.48
CA ALA A 89 24.98 40.43 23.73
C ALA A 89 24.31 41.17 22.55
N GLU A 90 23.39 42.07 22.92
CA GLU A 90 22.35 42.70 22.09
C GLU A 90 22.81 43.60 20.91
N HIS A 91 21.95 43.70 19.89
CA HIS A 91 21.30 44.94 19.36
C HIS A 91 20.29 44.48 18.28
N GLU A 92 19.04 44.98 18.12
CA GLU A 92 18.42 46.31 18.29
C GLU A 92 18.50 47.21 17.05
N VAL A 93 17.46 47.14 16.22
CA VAL A 93 17.08 48.03 15.09
C VAL A 93 15.55 47.87 14.91
N GLN A 94 14.71 48.88 14.71
CA GLN A 94 14.77 50.33 14.99
C GLN A 94 13.31 50.84 14.96
N GLY A 95 12.96 51.85 15.76
CA GLY A 95 11.58 52.35 15.88
C GLY A 95 11.51 53.78 16.40
N ASP A 96 12.07 54.71 15.62
CA ASP A 96 12.27 56.09 16.04
C ASP A 96 10.96 56.91 16.07
N GLY A 97 10.77 57.72 17.12
CA GLY A 97 9.50 58.36 17.44
C GLY A 97 9.72 59.70 18.15
N GLN A 98 9.76 60.77 17.37
CA GLN A 98 10.29 62.08 17.77
C GLN A 98 9.59 62.73 18.97
N VAL A 99 10.39 63.30 19.88
CA VAL A 99 9.94 64.27 20.91
C VAL A 99 10.34 65.67 20.47
N ALA A 100 9.36 66.57 20.35
CA ALA A 100 9.59 67.99 20.04
C ALA A 100 8.69 68.91 20.88
N GLU A 101 9.20 69.23 22.08
CA GLU A 101 9.13 70.53 22.76
C GLU A 101 7.95 71.50 22.48
N ARG A 102 7.20 71.86 23.54
CA ARG A 102 6.76 73.24 23.77
C ARG A 102 6.58 73.57 25.26
N ARG A 103 7.01 74.77 25.65
CA ARG A 103 7.01 75.29 27.03
C ARG A 103 5.80 76.20 27.33
N SER A 104 5.52 76.33 28.63
CA SER A 104 4.71 77.38 29.29
C SER A 104 3.18 77.33 29.12
N GLY A 105 2.46 77.55 30.23
CA GLY A 105 0.99 77.53 30.31
C GLY A 105 0.50 77.63 31.76
N ARG A 106 0.26 78.84 32.25
CA ARG A 106 0.00 79.20 33.67
C ARG A 106 -1.24 78.52 34.28
N GLY A 107 -1.13 78.13 35.55
CA GLY A 107 -2.26 77.94 36.49
C GLY A 107 -3.08 76.65 36.30
N GLY A 108 -3.86 76.20 37.29
CA GLY A 108 -3.99 76.69 38.67
C GLY A 108 -5.21 76.06 39.37
N TRP A 109 -5.23 76.09 40.71
CA TRP A 109 -6.37 75.75 41.58
C TRP A 109 -6.90 74.30 41.56
N GLN A 110 -6.61 73.60 42.66
CA GLN A 110 -7.52 72.66 43.33
C GLN A 110 -8.69 73.46 43.98
N PRO A 111 -9.71 72.86 44.65
CA PRO A 111 -9.95 71.44 44.89
C PRO A 111 -11.39 70.93 44.66
N GLY A 112 -11.51 69.60 44.53
CA GLY A 112 -12.44 68.78 45.31
C GLY A 112 -13.96 68.84 45.06
N LEU A 113 -14.54 67.66 44.80
CA LEU A 113 -15.67 67.13 45.59
C LEU A 113 -15.77 65.61 45.46
N ARG A 114 -16.03 64.93 46.58
CA ARG A 114 -16.39 63.50 46.70
C ARG A 114 -17.93 63.40 46.90
N PRO A 115 -18.54 62.20 46.95
CA PRO A 115 -18.35 60.99 46.14
C PRO A 115 -19.69 60.37 45.64
N ALA A 116 -19.66 59.46 44.66
CA ALA A 116 -20.75 58.49 44.44
C ALA A 116 -20.28 57.20 43.73
N ARG A 117 -21.02 56.10 43.91
CA ARG A 117 -20.90 54.84 43.15
C ARG A 117 -22.12 54.66 42.25
N ARG A 118 -22.02 53.73 41.28
CA ARG A 118 -23.05 53.32 40.27
C ARG A 118 -23.16 54.32 39.10
N GLU A 119 -23.43 53.92 37.85
CA GLU A 119 -23.79 52.62 37.25
C GLU A 119 -23.17 52.47 35.82
N PRO A 120 -23.33 51.36 35.07
CA PRO A 120 -22.46 51.04 33.92
C PRO A 120 -22.86 51.67 32.57
N HIS A 121 -21.87 51.97 31.74
CA HIS A 121 -22.09 52.48 30.39
C HIS A 121 -22.47 51.39 29.37
N ARG A 122 -23.73 51.49 28.90
CA ARG A 122 -24.23 51.23 27.54
C ARG A 122 -23.54 50.12 26.70
N ARG A 123 -24.27 49.02 26.50
CA ARG A 123 -24.20 48.26 25.23
C ARG A 123 -24.75 49.14 24.09
N LEU A 124 -24.19 49.01 22.88
CA LEU A 124 -24.85 49.40 21.64
C LEU A 124 -25.16 48.15 20.79
N ALA A 125 -26.19 48.24 19.96
CA ALA A 125 -26.79 47.10 19.26
C ALA A 125 -26.42 47.07 17.76
N PRO A 126 -26.43 45.89 17.10
CA PRO A 126 -26.27 45.76 15.66
C PRO A 126 -27.50 46.29 14.88
N PRO A 127 -27.35 46.62 13.58
CA PRO A 127 -28.40 47.25 12.78
C PRO A 127 -29.60 46.35 12.44
N SER A 128 -30.73 47.00 12.15
CA SER A 128 -32.05 46.40 11.94
C SER A 128 -32.30 45.85 10.52
N LEU A 129 -32.98 44.70 10.43
CA LEU A 129 -33.59 44.20 9.19
C LEU A 129 -35.02 44.77 8.97
N PRO A 130 -35.53 44.85 7.72
CA PRO A 130 -36.83 45.46 7.42
C PRO A 130 -38.06 44.66 7.89
N ASP A 131 -39.14 45.38 8.23
CA ASP A 131 -40.45 44.84 8.62
C ASP A 131 -41.14 44.07 7.48
N ARG A 132 -41.59 42.84 7.77
CA ARG A 132 -42.63 42.14 6.98
C ARG A 132 -43.83 41.81 7.86
N ARG A 133 -44.82 42.70 7.77
CA ARG A 133 -46.14 42.64 8.41
C ARG A 133 -46.80 41.26 8.29
N ARG A 134 -47.37 40.77 9.40
CA ARG A 134 -48.26 39.60 9.42
C ARG A 134 -49.69 39.99 8.99
N PRO A 135 -50.30 39.34 7.99
CA PRO A 135 -51.75 39.37 7.82
C PRO A 135 -52.44 38.61 8.96
N ARG A 136 -53.50 39.18 9.54
CA ARG A 136 -54.40 38.49 10.47
C ARG A 136 -55.62 37.96 9.70
N GLY A 137 -56.05 36.73 10.01
CA GLY A 137 -57.45 36.31 9.92
C GLY A 137 -58.07 36.17 8.52
N GLY A 138 -57.74 35.10 7.80
CA GLY A 138 -58.59 34.55 6.74
C GLY A 138 -59.16 33.19 7.17
N ARG A 139 -60.46 32.93 6.95
CA ARG A 139 -61.08 31.64 7.27
C ARG A 139 -60.80 30.64 6.14
N CYS A 140 -60.07 29.55 6.42
CA CYS A 140 -59.94 28.45 5.46
C CYS A 140 -61.26 27.65 5.37
N PRO A 141 -61.86 27.45 4.19
CA PRO A 141 -63.09 26.68 4.05
C PRO A 141 -62.87 25.18 4.28
N SER A 142 -63.75 24.57 5.07
CA SER A 142 -63.70 23.13 5.38
C SER A 142 -64.60 22.31 4.45
N ARG A 143 -64.13 21.97 3.24
CA ARG A 143 -64.60 20.76 2.51
C ARG A 143 -63.73 20.33 1.32
N ALA A 144 -63.57 19.02 1.22
CA ALA A 144 -63.35 18.21 0.01
C ALA A 144 -62.37 18.70 -1.08
N LEU A 145 -61.18 18.09 -1.11
CA LEU A 145 -60.92 17.07 -2.14
C LEU A 145 -59.89 16.02 -1.67
N GLY A 146 -60.36 14.79 -1.44
CA GLY A 146 -59.53 13.66 -1.00
C GLY A 146 -58.71 13.03 -2.12
N ARG A 147 -57.84 13.77 -2.83
CA ARG A 147 -56.84 13.15 -3.70
C ARG A 147 -55.71 12.58 -2.85
N ARG A 148 -55.73 11.26 -2.63
CA ARG A 148 -54.52 10.51 -2.28
C ARG A 148 -53.52 10.65 -3.42
N ILE A 149 -52.60 11.62 -3.33
CA ILE A 149 -51.34 11.50 -4.06
C ILE A 149 -50.64 10.31 -3.41
N SER A 150 -50.69 9.16 -4.08
CA SER A 150 -49.96 7.96 -3.68
C SER A 150 -48.48 8.20 -3.98
N GLY A 151 -47.87 9.06 -3.17
CA GLY A 151 -46.45 9.38 -3.18
C GLY A 151 -45.64 8.21 -2.61
N ASN A 152 -45.83 7.01 -3.18
CA ASN A 152 -45.04 5.81 -2.89
C ASN A 152 -43.66 5.92 -3.58
N GLY A 153 -43.04 7.09 -3.42
CA GLY A 153 -41.63 7.36 -3.72
C GLY A 153 -40.76 6.71 -2.65
N ASN A 154 -40.95 5.41 -2.44
CA ASN A 154 -39.97 4.58 -1.78
C ASN A 154 -38.69 4.75 -2.59
N VAL A 155 -37.66 5.34 -2.00
CA VAL A 155 -36.30 5.14 -2.48
C VAL A 155 -35.96 3.69 -2.15
N THR A 156 -36.41 2.78 -3.01
CA THR A 156 -36.02 1.38 -3.00
C THR A 156 -34.57 1.31 -3.44
N VAL A 157 -33.67 1.63 -2.52
CA VAL A 157 -32.46 0.83 -2.39
C VAL A 157 -32.96 -0.61 -2.39
N PRO A 158 -32.55 -1.47 -3.35
CA PRO A 158 -33.03 -2.84 -3.36
C PRO A 158 -32.73 -3.47 -2.00
N SER A 159 -33.74 -4.01 -1.33
CA SER A 159 -33.57 -4.82 -0.11
C SER A 159 -32.48 -5.86 -0.33
N ASP A 160 -32.44 -6.37 -1.55
CA ASP A 160 -31.51 -7.34 -2.10
C ASP A 160 -30.06 -6.85 -2.09
N LEU A 161 -29.76 -5.56 -2.28
CA LEU A 161 -28.38 -5.05 -2.28
C LEU A 161 -27.83 -4.93 -0.86
N LEU A 162 -28.58 -4.32 0.06
CA LEU A 162 -28.16 -4.25 1.46
C LEU A 162 -28.06 -5.65 2.08
N SER A 163 -29.02 -6.53 1.76
CA SER A 163 -28.97 -7.95 2.13
C SER A 163 -27.77 -8.66 1.53
N SER A 164 -27.50 -8.50 0.23
CA SER A 164 -26.34 -9.12 -0.44
C SER A 164 -25.02 -8.64 0.14
N ILE A 165 -24.85 -7.35 0.43
CA ILE A 165 -23.64 -6.83 1.11
C ILE A 165 -23.53 -7.44 2.51
N GLY A 166 -24.63 -7.51 3.27
CA GLY A 166 -24.65 -8.15 4.60
C GLY A 166 -24.27 -9.63 4.56
N ILE A 167 -24.77 -10.37 3.57
CA ILE A 167 -24.43 -11.79 3.32
C ILE A 167 -22.96 -11.93 2.90
N CYS A 168 -22.50 -11.13 1.95
CA CYS A 168 -21.11 -11.11 1.49
C CYS A 168 -20.14 -10.86 2.65
N VAL A 169 -20.33 -9.78 3.42
CA VAL A 169 -19.44 -9.41 4.54
C VAL A 169 -19.56 -10.40 5.70
N GLY A 170 -20.77 -10.86 6.03
CA GLY A 170 -20.99 -11.83 7.11
C GLY A 170 -20.35 -13.19 6.82
N ALA A 171 -20.57 -13.74 5.62
CA ALA A 171 -19.94 -14.98 5.19
C ALA A 171 -18.41 -14.81 5.05
N ALA A 172 -17.95 -13.67 4.51
CA ALA A 172 -16.52 -13.36 4.39
C ALA A 172 -15.84 -13.29 5.76
N ALA A 173 -16.49 -12.68 6.77
CA ALA A 173 -15.94 -12.63 8.12
C ALA A 173 -15.81 -14.03 8.75
N VAL A 174 -16.83 -14.89 8.61
CA VAL A 174 -16.80 -16.28 9.12
C VAL A 174 -15.70 -17.10 8.42
N LEU A 175 -15.67 -17.08 7.09
CA LEU A 175 -14.66 -17.83 6.32
C LEU A 175 -13.25 -17.24 6.47
N ALA A 176 -13.11 -15.93 6.70
CA ALA A 176 -11.82 -15.30 7.02
C ALA A 176 -11.31 -15.72 8.40
N VAL A 177 -12.16 -15.87 9.42
CA VAL A 177 -11.76 -16.44 10.72
C VAL A 177 -11.30 -17.89 10.56
N VAL A 178 -11.98 -18.70 9.74
CA VAL A 178 -11.54 -20.07 9.42
C VAL A 178 -10.21 -20.07 8.66
N GLY A 179 -10.08 -19.27 7.60
CA GLY A 179 -8.86 -19.14 6.81
C GLY A 179 -7.67 -18.68 7.65
N TRP A 180 -7.84 -17.64 8.47
CA TRP A 180 -6.82 -17.16 9.42
C TRP A 180 -6.43 -18.22 10.45
N ARG A 181 -7.41 -18.98 10.99
CA ARG A 181 -7.15 -20.12 11.89
C ARG A 181 -6.33 -21.21 11.22
N LEU A 182 -6.52 -21.42 9.91
CA LEU A 182 -5.76 -22.32 9.04
C LEU A 182 -4.48 -21.68 8.47
N ARG A 183 -4.10 -20.46 8.90
CA ARG A 183 -2.95 -19.68 8.41
C ARG A 183 -2.95 -19.38 6.89
N GLN A 184 -4.13 -19.35 6.28
CA GLN A 184 -4.32 -18.98 4.87
C GLN A 184 -4.41 -17.46 4.70
N PRO A 185 -4.06 -16.91 3.51
CA PRO A 185 -4.32 -15.51 3.17
C PRO A 185 -5.82 -15.19 3.24
N LEU A 186 -6.17 -14.03 3.82
CA LEU A 186 -7.56 -13.56 3.90
C LEU A 186 -8.24 -13.45 2.53
N ILE A 187 -7.46 -13.10 1.50
CA ILE A 187 -7.93 -12.99 0.11
C ILE A 187 -8.45 -14.34 -0.42
N LEU A 188 -7.80 -15.45 -0.07
CA LEU A 188 -8.31 -16.79 -0.43
C LEU A 188 -9.66 -17.04 0.22
N ALA A 189 -9.82 -16.68 1.50
CA ALA A 189 -11.09 -16.84 2.21
C ALA A 189 -12.21 -15.99 1.58
N TYR A 190 -11.92 -14.77 1.14
CA TYR A 190 -12.88 -13.91 0.44
C TYR A 190 -13.27 -14.46 -0.94
N LEU A 191 -12.31 -14.97 -1.71
CA LEU A 191 -12.55 -15.61 -3.00
C LEU A 191 -13.39 -16.90 -2.84
N VAL A 192 -13.04 -17.76 -1.88
CA VAL A 192 -13.81 -18.96 -1.52
C VAL A 192 -15.21 -18.60 -1.02
N THR A 193 -15.35 -17.50 -0.26
CA THR A 193 -16.68 -16.97 0.12
C THR A 193 -17.53 -16.69 -1.10
N GLY A 194 -16.98 -16.03 -2.13
CA GLY A 194 -17.67 -15.77 -3.38
C GLY A 194 -18.17 -17.04 -4.07
N VAL A 195 -17.35 -18.10 -4.13
CA VAL A 195 -17.79 -19.41 -4.67
C VAL A 195 -18.94 -19.99 -3.85
N VAL A 196 -18.83 -19.92 -2.52
CA VAL A 196 -19.78 -20.54 -1.57
C VAL A 196 -21.12 -19.83 -1.52
N ILE A 197 -21.18 -18.49 -1.58
CA ILE A 197 -22.45 -17.74 -1.58
C ILE A 197 -23.01 -17.51 -2.99
N GLY A 198 -22.14 -17.63 -4.00
CA GLY A 198 -22.45 -17.43 -5.41
C GLY A 198 -23.21 -18.59 -6.07
N PRO A 199 -23.35 -18.57 -7.41
CA PRO A 199 -24.24 -19.45 -8.15
C PRO A 199 -23.83 -20.93 -8.16
N VAL A 200 -22.56 -21.22 -7.84
CA VAL A 200 -22.03 -22.60 -7.75
C VAL A 200 -22.26 -23.23 -6.38
N GLY A 201 -22.33 -22.40 -5.32
CA GLY A 201 -22.60 -22.84 -3.95
C GLY A 201 -24.06 -22.71 -3.57
N PHE A 202 -24.33 -21.96 -2.50
CA PHE A 202 -25.69 -21.78 -1.95
C PHE A 202 -26.59 -20.79 -2.72
N ASN A 203 -26.04 -20.06 -3.70
CA ASN A 203 -26.76 -19.08 -4.52
C ASN A 203 -27.61 -18.08 -3.71
N TRP A 204 -27.04 -17.58 -2.60
CA TRP A 204 -27.67 -16.61 -1.71
C TRP A 204 -27.69 -15.19 -2.33
N VAL A 205 -26.69 -14.85 -3.15
CA VAL A 205 -26.57 -13.54 -3.81
C VAL A 205 -27.12 -13.62 -5.23
N LYS A 206 -28.41 -13.25 -5.39
CA LYS A 206 -29.11 -13.29 -6.69
C LYS A 206 -28.78 -12.12 -7.61
N ASN A 207 -28.44 -10.95 -7.07
CA ASN A 207 -28.11 -9.74 -7.83
C ASN A 207 -26.59 -9.54 -7.88
N GLN A 208 -25.93 -10.28 -8.77
CA GLN A 208 -24.47 -10.26 -8.92
C GLN A 208 -23.98 -8.93 -9.51
N GLU A 209 -24.73 -8.33 -10.45
CA GLU A 209 -24.42 -7.05 -11.09
C GLU A 209 -24.22 -5.93 -10.07
N SER A 210 -25.15 -5.78 -9.11
CA SER A 210 -25.04 -4.73 -8.08
C SER A 210 -23.82 -4.93 -7.16
N ILE A 211 -23.41 -6.18 -6.92
CA ILE A 211 -22.18 -6.48 -6.17
C ILE A 211 -20.93 -6.26 -7.04
N GLN A 212 -21.00 -6.46 -8.35
CA GLN A 212 -19.92 -6.08 -9.28
C GLN A 212 -19.72 -4.55 -9.32
N THR A 213 -20.80 -3.74 -9.29
CA THR A 213 -20.66 -2.27 -9.18
C THR A 213 -19.98 -1.85 -7.88
N VAL A 214 -20.27 -2.53 -6.77
CA VAL A 214 -19.62 -2.27 -5.47
C VAL A 214 -18.16 -2.77 -5.45
N ALA A 215 -17.86 -3.86 -6.15
CA ALA A 215 -16.50 -4.34 -6.37
C ALA A 215 -15.64 -3.38 -7.20
N GLU A 216 -16.23 -2.74 -8.21
CA GLU A 216 -15.57 -1.72 -9.04
C GLU A 216 -15.11 -0.52 -8.20
N ILE A 217 -15.94 -0.06 -7.25
CA ILE A 217 -15.58 0.97 -6.27
C ILE A 217 -14.37 0.51 -5.41
N GLY A 218 -14.32 -0.77 -5.04
CA GLY A 218 -13.18 -1.36 -4.33
C GLY A 218 -11.88 -1.36 -5.13
N LEU A 219 -11.97 -1.66 -6.42
CA LEU A 219 -10.83 -1.58 -7.33
C LEU A 219 -10.35 -0.13 -7.50
N ILE A 220 -11.25 0.82 -7.72
CA ILE A 220 -10.96 2.26 -7.79
C ILE A 220 -10.21 2.72 -6.51
N LEU A 221 -10.69 2.33 -5.33
CA LEU A 221 -10.06 2.67 -4.05
C LEU A 221 -8.71 1.96 -3.82
N LEU A 222 -8.56 0.71 -4.27
CA LEU A 222 -7.29 -0.02 -4.24
C LEU A 222 -6.21 0.70 -5.05
N LEU A 223 -6.54 1.07 -6.29
CA LEU A 223 -5.62 1.72 -7.22
C LEU A 223 -5.26 3.15 -6.79
N PHE A 224 -6.22 3.87 -6.19
CA PHE A 224 -5.97 5.17 -5.56
C PHE A 224 -4.97 5.07 -4.40
N ILE A 225 -5.07 4.04 -3.57
CA ILE A 225 -4.15 3.84 -2.44
C ILE A 225 -2.77 3.34 -2.91
N ILE A 226 -2.71 2.45 -3.90
CA ILE A 226 -1.44 2.10 -4.56
C ILE A 226 -0.77 3.37 -5.13
N GLY A 227 -1.53 4.24 -5.80
CA GLY A 227 -1.02 5.52 -6.29
C GLY A 227 -0.50 6.45 -5.19
N LEU A 228 -1.15 6.46 -4.02
CA LEU A 228 -0.68 7.19 -2.83
C LEU A 228 0.62 6.62 -2.24
N GLU A 229 0.80 5.31 -2.30
CA GLU A 229 2.01 4.61 -1.84
C GLU A 229 3.21 4.80 -2.79
N ILE A 230 2.99 5.18 -4.06
CA ILE A 230 4.05 5.48 -5.04
C ILE A 230 4.76 6.81 -4.73
N ASP A 231 5.89 6.69 -4.02
CA ASP A 231 6.89 7.74 -3.90
C ASP A 231 7.80 7.75 -5.15
N LEU A 232 7.50 8.66 -6.08
CA LEU A 232 8.24 8.85 -7.34
C LEU A 232 9.74 9.13 -7.12
N LYS A 233 10.12 9.76 -6.00
CA LYS A 233 11.54 10.03 -5.69
C LYS A 233 12.24 8.76 -5.24
N LYS A 234 11.62 7.97 -4.35
CA LYS A 234 12.16 6.66 -3.96
C LYS A 234 12.27 5.71 -5.17
N LEU A 235 11.27 5.68 -6.05
CA LEU A 235 11.31 4.89 -7.28
C LEU A 235 12.49 5.29 -8.18
N SER A 236 12.72 6.60 -8.38
CA SER A 236 13.90 7.07 -9.13
C SER A 236 15.24 6.73 -8.44
N SER A 237 15.28 6.67 -7.10
CA SER A 237 16.47 6.29 -6.33
C SER A 237 16.72 4.79 -6.22
N ALA A 238 15.72 3.95 -6.53
CA ALA A 238 15.84 2.48 -6.51
C ALA A 238 16.75 1.94 -7.64
N GLY A 239 17.12 2.80 -8.58
CA GLY A 239 18.24 2.60 -9.50
C GLY A 239 17.97 1.64 -10.66
N LEU A 240 19.03 1.41 -11.44
CA LEU A 240 19.00 0.56 -12.63
C LEU A 240 18.45 -0.86 -12.38
N PRO A 241 18.72 -1.55 -11.24
CA PRO A 241 18.16 -2.88 -10.98
C PRO A 241 16.65 -2.95 -10.95
N VAL A 242 15.98 -1.98 -10.32
CA VAL A 242 14.51 -1.92 -10.31
C VAL A 242 13.98 -1.58 -11.70
N LEU A 243 14.52 -0.52 -12.32
CA LEU A 243 14.02 -0.05 -13.62
C LEU A 243 14.16 -1.11 -14.71
N LEU A 244 15.34 -1.74 -14.85
CA LEU A 244 15.59 -2.72 -15.90
C LEU A 244 14.82 -4.02 -15.65
N THR A 245 14.70 -4.47 -14.40
CA THR A 245 13.95 -5.68 -14.07
C THR A 245 12.45 -5.50 -14.32
N GLY A 246 11.85 -4.40 -13.86
CA GLY A 246 10.44 -4.13 -14.10
C GLY A 246 10.11 -3.88 -15.58
N ALA A 247 11.01 -3.23 -16.32
CA ALA A 247 10.84 -2.98 -17.74
C ALA A 247 10.96 -4.26 -18.60
N LEU A 248 11.86 -5.18 -18.26
CA LEU A 248 12.10 -6.40 -19.06
C LEU A 248 11.27 -7.61 -18.63
N GLN A 249 11.01 -7.80 -17.33
CA GLN A 249 10.36 -9.01 -16.83
C GLN A 249 8.94 -9.20 -17.40
N VAL A 250 8.15 -8.14 -17.52
CA VAL A 250 6.79 -8.25 -18.08
C VAL A 250 6.83 -8.69 -19.55
N PRO A 251 7.52 -7.99 -20.48
CA PRO A 251 7.70 -8.47 -21.86
C PRO A 251 8.27 -9.90 -21.97
N ILE A 252 9.25 -10.27 -21.13
CA ILE A 252 9.83 -11.62 -21.14
C ILE A 252 8.79 -12.66 -20.70
N CYS A 253 8.05 -12.42 -19.62
CA CYS A 253 6.98 -13.32 -19.18
C CYS A 253 5.84 -13.41 -20.21
N ILE A 254 5.52 -12.33 -20.93
CA ILE A 254 4.54 -12.36 -22.04
C ILE A 254 5.07 -13.24 -23.17
N ALA A 255 6.31 -13.03 -23.64
CA ALA A 255 6.90 -13.82 -24.72
C ALA A 255 6.97 -15.32 -24.38
N LEU A 256 7.39 -15.65 -23.15
CA LEU A 256 7.40 -17.03 -22.64
C LEU A 256 5.97 -17.60 -22.53
N GLY A 257 5.00 -16.78 -22.11
CA GLY A 257 3.59 -17.17 -21.98
C GLY A 257 2.93 -17.45 -23.33
N LEU A 258 3.18 -16.61 -24.33
CA LEU A 258 2.73 -16.84 -25.71
C LEU A 258 3.27 -18.15 -26.27
N GLY A 259 4.53 -18.50 -26.00
CA GLY A 259 5.09 -19.80 -26.36
C GLY A 259 4.45 -20.96 -25.60
N PHE A 260 4.36 -20.86 -24.27
CA PHE A 260 3.84 -21.91 -23.40
C PHE A 260 2.36 -22.24 -23.67
N PHE A 261 1.49 -21.24 -23.72
CA PHE A 261 0.06 -21.45 -23.95
C PHE A 261 -0.24 -21.87 -25.40
N TYR A 262 0.58 -21.47 -26.38
CA TYR A 262 0.47 -21.99 -27.75
C TYR A 262 0.82 -23.48 -27.84
N LEU A 263 1.82 -23.95 -27.08
CA LEU A 263 2.16 -25.38 -26.96
C LEU A 263 1.06 -26.19 -26.25
N LEU A 264 0.32 -25.58 -25.31
CA LEU A 264 -0.90 -26.13 -24.72
C LEU A 264 -2.12 -26.11 -25.67
N GLY A 265 -1.95 -25.70 -26.93
CA GLY A 265 -3.03 -25.66 -27.93
C GLY A 265 -3.93 -24.42 -27.86
N VAL A 266 -3.72 -23.49 -26.91
CA VAL A 266 -4.46 -22.24 -26.85
C VAL A 266 -4.07 -21.38 -28.06
N ARG A 267 -5.03 -21.09 -28.93
CA ARG A 267 -4.83 -20.29 -30.15
C ARG A 267 -5.70 -19.05 -30.13
N ASN A 268 -5.20 -17.98 -30.74
CA ASN A 268 -6.04 -16.86 -31.14
C ASN A 268 -6.83 -17.27 -32.37
N SER A 269 -8.16 -17.36 -32.23
CA SER A 269 -9.10 -17.49 -33.35
C SER A 269 -9.59 -16.09 -33.76
N GLY A 270 -10.16 -15.92 -34.96
CA GLY A 270 -10.62 -14.61 -35.44
C GLY A 270 -11.63 -13.95 -34.48
N GLY A 271 -11.18 -12.97 -33.69
CA GLY A 271 -11.96 -12.28 -32.65
C GLY A 271 -11.67 -12.71 -31.20
N ASN A 272 -11.06 -13.89 -30.97
CA ASN A 272 -10.70 -14.38 -29.64
C ASN A 272 -9.19 -14.31 -29.40
N TYR A 273 -8.80 -13.55 -28.37
CA TYR A 273 -7.41 -13.21 -28.02
C TYR A 273 -6.90 -13.98 -26.79
N ALA A 274 -7.53 -15.10 -26.43
CA ALA A 274 -7.24 -15.89 -25.23
C ALA A 274 -5.73 -16.15 -24.98
N LEU A 275 -4.95 -16.44 -26.04
CA LEU A 275 -3.51 -16.68 -25.92
C LEU A 275 -2.75 -15.42 -25.45
N LEU A 276 -3.10 -14.26 -26.01
CA LEU A 276 -2.52 -12.97 -25.60
C LEU A 276 -2.94 -12.59 -24.18
N TYR A 277 -4.22 -12.82 -23.85
CA TYR A 277 -4.76 -12.52 -22.52
C TYR A 277 -4.13 -13.38 -21.43
N LEU A 278 -3.98 -14.70 -21.64
CA LEU A 278 -3.30 -15.56 -20.67
C LEU A 278 -1.83 -15.16 -20.51
N ALA A 279 -1.10 -14.91 -21.60
CA ALA A 279 0.29 -14.46 -21.54
C ALA A 279 0.45 -13.11 -20.77
N ALA A 280 -0.43 -12.15 -21.02
CA ALA A 280 -0.48 -10.88 -20.30
C ALA A 280 -0.83 -11.07 -18.82
N CYS A 281 -1.92 -11.78 -18.51
CA CYS A 281 -2.40 -12.02 -17.15
C CYS A 281 -1.37 -12.74 -16.27
N MET A 282 -0.62 -13.71 -16.82
CA MET A 282 0.40 -14.44 -16.08
C MET A 282 1.72 -13.66 -15.94
N SER A 283 1.91 -12.54 -16.64
CA SER A 283 3.12 -11.70 -16.55
C SER A 283 3.15 -10.75 -15.35
N LEU A 284 1.99 -10.45 -14.77
CA LEU A 284 1.79 -9.52 -13.65
C LEU A 284 1.71 -10.27 -12.30
N SER A 285 2.17 -9.64 -11.21
CA SER A 285 2.18 -10.22 -9.86
C SER A 285 1.36 -9.38 -8.87
N SER A 286 0.82 -10.00 -7.82
CA SER A 286 0.00 -9.29 -6.81
C SER A 286 0.88 -8.42 -5.91
N THR A 287 0.70 -7.10 -5.99
CA THR A 287 1.36 -6.12 -5.12
C THR A 287 0.88 -6.28 -3.68
N LEU A 288 -0.43 -6.44 -3.46
CA LEU A 288 -1.04 -6.51 -2.12
C LEU A 288 -0.50 -7.70 -1.30
N VAL A 289 -0.50 -8.90 -1.87
CA VAL A 289 -0.06 -10.11 -1.15
C VAL A 289 1.45 -10.08 -0.89
N VAL A 290 2.29 -9.60 -1.82
CA VAL A 290 3.75 -9.48 -1.57
C VAL A 290 4.03 -8.43 -0.49
N VAL A 291 3.49 -7.21 -0.62
CA VAL A 291 3.70 -6.12 0.35
C VAL A 291 3.34 -6.60 1.75
N LYS A 292 2.18 -7.28 1.90
CA LYS A 292 1.76 -7.83 3.18
C LYS A 292 2.73 -8.89 3.73
N LEU A 293 3.13 -9.87 2.92
CA LEU A 293 4.00 -10.95 3.40
C LEU A 293 5.42 -10.46 3.75
N LEU A 294 5.95 -9.47 3.02
CA LEU A 294 7.23 -8.83 3.36
C LEU A 294 7.10 -7.93 4.60
N ASN A 295 5.96 -7.27 4.80
CA ASN A 295 5.66 -6.49 6.00
C ASN A 295 5.61 -7.38 7.24
N ASP A 296 4.84 -8.47 7.18
CA ASP A 296 4.64 -9.42 8.28
C ASP A 296 5.97 -10.16 8.65
N LYS A 297 6.97 -10.13 7.75
CA LYS A 297 8.34 -10.61 7.96
C LYS A 297 9.36 -9.53 8.35
N PHE A 298 8.98 -8.25 8.33
CA PHE A 298 9.90 -7.10 8.42
C PHE A 298 11.01 -7.08 7.32
N GLU A 299 10.77 -7.74 6.18
CA GLU A 299 11.72 -7.87 5.07
C GLU A 299 11.62 -6.72 4.03
N LEU A 300 10.63 -5.82 4.14
CA LEU A 300 10.40 -4.69 3.19
C LEU A 300 11.65 -3.84 2.94
N ASP A 301 12.38 -3.48 4.00
CA ASP A 301 13.54 -2.59 3.92
C ASP A 301 14.85 -3.28 3.49
N THR A 302 14.84 -4.59 3.34
CA THR A 302 15.99 -5.34 2.84
C THR A 302 16.25 -5.01 1.36
N LEU A 303 17.49 -5.20 0.89
CA LEU A 303 17.81 -4.99 -0.53
C LEU A 303 16.90 -5.82 -1.46
N PRO A 304 16.64 -7.12 -1.23
CA PRO A 304 15.68 -7.89 -2.03
C PRO A 304 14.23 -7.39 -1.89
N GLY A 305 13.81 -6.95 -0.70
CA GLY A 305 12.49 -6.37 -0.47
C GLY A 305 12.27 -5.11 -1.30
N ARG A 306 13.19 -4.15 -1.22
CA ARG A 306 13.16 -2.90 -1.99
C ARG A 306 13.20 -3.12 -3.51
N ILE A 307 13.96 -4.13 -3.99
CA ILE A 307 13.93 -4.53 -5.41
C ILE A 307 12.55 -5.08 -5.78
N THR A 308 11.99 -5.98 -4.96
CA THR A 308 10.67 -6.59 -5.19
C THR A 308 9.57 -5.52 -5.29
N LEU A 309 9.53 -4.60 -4.32
CA LEU A 309 8.58 -3.48 -4.26
C LEU A 309 8.70 -2.56 -5.48
N GLY A 310 9.93 -2.20 -5.87
CA GLY A 310 10.16 -1.35 -7.05
C GLY A 310 9.73 -2.02 -8.36
N VAL A 311 9.93 -3.34 -8.49
CA VAL A 311 9.48 -4.11 -9.67
C VAL A 311 7.95 -4.18 -9.72
N LEU A 312 7.27 -4.38 -8.59
CA LEU A 312 5.79 -4.38 -8.51
C LEU A 312 5.19 -3.05 -8.98
N VAL A 313 5.75 -1.91 -8.53
CA VAL A 313 5.29 -0.57 -8.99
C VAL A 313 5.42 -0.41 -10.52
N ILE A 314 6.42 -1.04 -11.15
CA ILE A 314 6.57 -1.01 -12.61
C ILE A 314 5.63 -2.03 -13.30
N GLN A 315 5.34 -3.18 -12.67
CA GLN A 315 4.30 -4.11 -13.15
C GLN A 315 2.91 -3.46 -13.14
N ASP A 316 2.57 -2.66 -12.13
CA ASP A 316 1.29 -1.96 -12.06
C ASP A 316 1.16 -0.91 -13.19
N ILE A 317 2.26 -0.24 -13.58
CA ILE A 317 2.31 0.62 -14.77
C ILE A 317 2.11 -0.18 -16.07
N TRP A 318 2.68 -1.38 -16.18
CA TRP A 318 2.42 -2.29 -17.31
C TRP A 318 0.96 -2.74 -17.37
N ALA A 319 0.35 -3.10 -16.24
CA ALA A 319 -1.05 -3.50 -16.16
C ALA A 319 -1.99 -2.38 -16.64
N VAL A 320 -1.71 -1.14 -16.23
CA VAL A 320 -2.40 0.06 -16.71
C VAL A 320 -2.19 0.31 -18.20
N GLY A 321 -0.98 0.06 -18.71
CA GLY A 321 -0.70 0.09 -20.15
C GLY A 321 -1.51 -0.94 -20.94
N MET A 322 -1.66 -2.16 -20.41
CA MET A 322 -2.50 -3.20 -21.00
C MET A 322 -3.97 -2.75 -21.06
N LEU A 323 -4.53 -2.29 -19.93
CA LEU A 323 -5.91 -1.77 -19.84
C LEU A 323 -6.19 -0.63 -20.83
N ALA A 324 -5.21 0.24 -21.12
CA ALA A 324 -5.35 1.33 -22.06
C ALA A 324 -5.30 0.89 -23.55
N VAL A 325 -4.56 -0.18 -23.87
CA VAL A 325 -4.46 -0.75 -25.23
C VAL A 325 -5.63 -1.68 -25.55
N GLN A 326 -6.10 -2.42 -24.54
CA GLN A 326 -7.11 -3.48 -24.62
C GLN A 326 -8.38 -3.17 -25.46
N PRO A 327 -8.99 -1.97 -25.40
CA PRO A 327 -10.19 -1.67 -26.19
C PRO A 327 -9.94 -1.63 -27.71
N ASN A 328 -8.69 -1.46 -28.15
CA ASN A 328 -8.31 -1.28 -29.55
C ASN A 328 -7.81 -2.59 -30.22
N LEU A 329 -7.68 -3.70 -29.49
CA LEU A 329 -7.07 -4.95 -29.99
C LEU A 329 -7.78 -5.56 -31.21
N THR A 330 -9.10 -5.37 -31.32
CA THR A 330 -9.92 -5.88 -32.44
C THR A 330 -9.78 -5.08 -33.73
N ASN A 331 -9.34 -3.81 -33.64
CA ASN A 331 -9.23 -2.88 -34.76
C ASN A 331 -7.89 -2.15 -34.66
N PRO A 332 -6.76 -2.77 -35.05
CA PRO A 332 -5.40 -2.24 -34.89
C PRO A 332 -5.06 -1.10 -35.88
N ASN A 333 -5.97 -0.13 -36.02
CA ASN A 333 -5.73 1.12 -36.70
C ASN A 333 -4.80 1.98 -35.84
N LEU A 334 -3.68 2.43 -36.41
CA LEU A 334 -2.68 3.24 -35.71
C LEU A 334 -3.24 4.57 -35.18
N LEU A 335 -4.27 5.14 -35.85
CA LEU A 335 -4.92 6.38 -35.44
C LEU A 335 -5.70 6.23 -34.11
N PRO A 336 -6.70 5.35 -33.94
CA PRO A 336 -7.33 5.05 -32.65
C PRO A 336 -6.35 4.69 -31.52
N LEU A 337 -5.30 3.93 -31.81
CA LEU A 337 -4.26 3.61 -30.82
C LEU A 337 -3.49 4.87 -30.39
N ALA A 338 -3.03 5.69 -31.34
CA ALA A 338 -2.38 6.96 -31.05
C ALA A 338 -3.31 7.95 -30.33
N PHE A 339 -4.60 7.99 -30.67
CA PHE A 339 -5.61 8.77 -29.95
C PHE A 339 -5.85 8.25 -28.54
N SER A 340 -5.81 6.93 -28.30
CA SER A 340 -5.94 6.34 -26.96
C SER A 340 -4.72 6.63 -26.09
N LEU A 341 -3.51 6.53 -26.65
CA LEU A 341 -2.26 6.93 -26.00
C LEU A 341 -2.23 8.45 -25.73
N TRP A 342 -2.68 9.27 -26.67
CA TRP A 342 -2.81 10.73 -26.50
C TRP A 342 -3.83 11.09 -25.43
N LYS A 343 -4.99 10.42 -25.39
CA LYS A 343 -5.98 10.54 -24.31
C LYS A 343 -5.39 10.17 -22.95
N GLY A 344 -4.60 9.09 -22.88
CA GLY A 344 -3.89 8.68 -21.67
C GLY A 344 -2.89 9.75 -21.22
N ALA A 345 -2.06 10.24 -22.13
CA ALA A 345 -1.11 11.33 -21.87
C ALA A 345 -1.82 12.63 -21.46
N LEU A 346 -2.98 12.95 -22.06
CA LEU A 346 -3.82 14.11 -21.72
C LEU A 346 -4.45 13.96 -20.32
N LEU A 347 -4.89 12.75 -19.93
CA LEU A 347 -5.41 12.48 -18.58
C LEU A 347 -4.28 12.56 -17.54
N VAL A 348 -3.10 12.02 -17.82
CA VAL A 348 -1.93 12.11 -16.93
C VAL A 348 -1.46 13.57 -16.78
N THR A 349 -1.20 14.26 -17.89
CA THR A 349 -0.69 15.65 -17.86
C THR A 349 -1.75 16.61 -17.34
N GLY A 350 -3.00 16.51 -17.79
CA GLY A 350 -4.12 17.32 -17.32
C GLY A 350 -4.45 17.05 -15.86
N GLY A 351 -4.48 15.80 -15.42
CA GLY A 351 -4.69 15.41 -14.02
C GLY A 351 -3.57 15.91 -13.10
N PHE A 352 -2.31 15.78 -13.50
CA PHE A 352 -1.17 16.24 -12.71
C PHE A 352 -1.02 17.78 -12.71
N PHE A 353 -1.35 18.44 -13.82
CA PHE A 353 -1.44 19.90 -13.90
C PHE A 353 -2.59 20.41 -13.02
N MET A 354 -3.79 19.86 -13.14
CA MET A 354 -4.93 20.24 -12.32
C MET A 354 -4.66 19.95 -10.84
N ALA A 355 -3.99 18.85 -10.48
CA ALA A 355 -3.51 18.62 -9.12
C ALA A 355 -2.57 19.74 -8.65
N LYS A 356 -1.57 20.13 -9.44
CA LYS A 356 -0.60 21.17 -9.10
C LYS A 356 -1.24 22.53 -8.76
N TYR A 357 -2.44 22.85 -9.27
CA TYR A 357 -3.15 24.08 -8.95
C TYR A 357 -4.30 23.89 -7.93
N VAL A 358 -5.08 22.82 -8.05
CA VAL A 358 -6.30 22.60 -7.23
C VAL A 358 -5.96 22.03 -5.85
N LEU A 359 -5.09 21.01 -5.76
CA LEU A 359 -4.80 20.36 -4.47
C LEU A 359 -4.15 21.29 -3.43
N PRO A 360 -3.21 22.20 -3.77
CA PRO A 360 -2.69 23.16 -2.80
C PRO A 360 -3.77 24.08 -2.23
N PHE A 361 -4.72 24.53 -3.07
CA PHE A 361 -5.82 25.40 -2.64
C PHE A 361 -6.84 24.64 -1.77
N LEU A 362 -7.23 23.44 -2.23
CA LEU A 362 -8.17 22.56 -1.54
C LEU A 362 -7.62 22.17 -0.15
N PHE A 363 -6.43 21.58 -0.08
CA PHE A 363 -5.87 21.16 1.21
C PHE A 363 -5.51 22.33 2.13
N ARG A 364 -5.06 23.49 1.64
CA ARG A 364 -4.87 24.67 2.52
C ARG A 364 -6.17 25.11 3.22
N SER A 365 -7.31 24.99 2.53
CA SER A 365 -8.63 25.33 3.08
C SER A 365 -9.15 24.26 4.06
N VAL A 366 -8.70 23.02 3.90
CA VAL A 366 -9.30 21.81 4.48
C VAL A 366 -8.45 21.19 5.61
N ALA A 367 -7.13 21.43 5.63
CA ALA A 367 -6.15 20.77 6.51
C ALA A 367 -6.40 20.91 8.03
N LYS A 368 -7.25 21.83 8.48
CA LYS A 368 -7.64 21.97 9.88
C LYS A 368 -8.57 20.84 10.38
N ALA A 369 -9.12 20.02 9.48
CA ALA A 369 -10.06 18.95 9.81
C ALA A 369 -9.70 17.64 9.08
N PRO A 370 -9.09 16.65 9.76
CA PRO A 370 -8.64 15.40 9.13
C PRO A 370 -9.74 14.55 8.45
N GLU A 371 -11.01 14.69 8.83
CA GLU A 371 -12.12 14.04 8.09
C GLU A 371 -12.39 14.71 6.74
N LEU A 372 -12.26 16.04 6.74
CA LEU A 372 -12.47 16.87 5.56
C LEU A 372 -11.35 16.67 4.54
N VAL A 373 -10.12 16.41 5.01
CA VAL A 373 -8.95 15.99 4.21
C VAL A 373 -9.23 14.67 3.50
N LEU A 374 -9.73 13.65 4.21
CA LEU A 374 -10.12 12.36 3.63
C LEU A 374 -11.22 12.52 2.57
N VAL A 375 -12.31 13.24 2.89
CA VAL A 375 -13.42 13.47 1.95
C VAL A 375 -12.94 14.18 0.69
N SER A 376 -12.05 15.17 0.83
CA SER A 376 -11.46 15.90 -0.30
C SER A 376 -10.58 14.99 -1.18
N ALA A 377 -9.82 14.08 -0.58
CA ALA A 377 -8.98 13.13 -1.29
C ALA A 377 -9.80 12.05 -2.04
N LEU A 378 -10.87 11.54 -1.43
CA LEU A 378 -11.81 10.62 -2.08
C LEU A 378 -12.60 11.31 -3.19
N ALA A 379 -13.01 12.57 -3.01
CA ALA A 379 -13.63 13.36 -4.06
C ALA A 379 -12.67 13.56 -5.26
N TRP A 380 -11.37 13.78 -5.01
CA TRP A 380 -10.36 13.86 -6.06
C TRP A 380 -10.17 12.53 -6.82
N CYS A 381 -10.15 11.40 -6.09
CA CYS A 381 -10.15 10.05 -6.65
C CYS A 381 -11.32 9.83 -7.62
N PHE A 382 -12.55 9.98 -7.14
CA PHE A 382 -13.75 9.74 -7.96
C PHE A 382 -13.90 10.77 -9.10
N PHE A 383 -13.45 12.02 -8.91
CA PHE A 383 -13.42 13.03 -9.96
C PHE A 383 -12.53 12.61 -11.15
N LEU A 384 -11.28 12.20 -10.90
CA LEU A 384 -10.38 11.77 -11.98
C LEU A 384 -10.76 10.39 -12.56
N ALA A 385 -11.28 9.47 -11.76
CA ALA A 385 -11.84 8.20 -12.25
C ALA A 385 -13.03 8.45 -13.21
N SER A 386 -13.92 9.38 -12.87
CA SER A 386 -15.03 9.81 -13.73
C SER A 386 -14.53 10.52 -14.99
N ALA A 387 -13.55 11.44 -14.86
CA ALA A 387 -12.95 12.12 -16.01
C ALA A 387 -12.29 11.15 -17.00
N ALA A 388 -11.61 10.11 -16.50
CA ALA A 388 -11.08 9.02 -17.33
C ALA A 388 -12.22 8.31 -18.09
N SER A 389 -13.29 7.94 -17.40
CA SER A 389 -14.48 7.31 -18.01
C SER A 389 -15.10 8.16 -19.12
N VAL A 390 -15.18 9.49 -18.95
CA VAL A 390 -15.72 10.43 -19.96
C VAL A 390 -14.80 10.56 -21.17
N ILE A 391 -13.48 10.50 -20.97
CA ILE A 391 -12.49 10.54 -22.07
C ILE A 391 -12.46 9.20 -22.85
N GLY A 392 -13.04 8.13 -22.30
CA GLY A 392 -13.02 6.79 -22.88
C GLY A 392 -11.80 5.98 -22.46
N LEU A 393 -11.39 6.15 -21.20
CA LEU A 393 -10.34 5.38 -20.52
C LEU A 393 -10.92 4.68 -19.29
N SER A 394 -10.22 3.65 -18.80
CA SER A 394 -10.58 2.92 -17.59
C SER A 394 -10.64 3.86 -16.37
N ARG A 395 -11.64 3.68 -15.50
CA ARG A 395 -11.81 4.46 -14.25
C ARG A 395 -10.64 4.23 -13.30
N GLU A 396 -10.12 3.01 -13.34
CA GLU A 396 -8.89 2.49 -12.75
C GLU A 396 -7.68 3.39 -13.00
N MET A 397 -7.49 3.82 -14.26
CA MET A 397 -6.39 4.70 -14.67
C MET A 397 -6.54 6.09 -14.03
N GLY A 398 -7.75 6.65 -14.04
CA GLY A 398 -8.04 7.93 -13.37
C GLY A 398 -7.82 7.87 -11.86
N ALA A 399 -8.18 6.75 -11.22
CA ALA A 399 -7.97 6.52 -9.79
C ALA A 399 -6.49 6.43 -9.41
N LEU A 400 -5.67 5.71 -10.20
CA LEU A 400 -4.23 5.63 -9.98
C LEU A 400 -3.56 7.00 -10.17
N ILE A 401 -3.91 7.75 -11.23
CA ILE A 401 -3.40 9.11 -11.47
C ILE A 401 -3.78 10.04 -10.30
N ALA A 402 -4.99 9.92 -9.75
CA ALA A 402 -5.38 10.67 -8.56
C ALA A 402 -4.47 10.37 -7.37
N GLY A 403 -4.17 9.09 -7.11
CA GLY A 403 -3.28 8.66 -6.05
C GLY A 403 -1.86 9.22 -6.23
N VAL A 404 -1.25 9.01 -7.39
CA VAL A 404 0.12 9.48 -7.72
C VAL A 404 0.22 11.00 -7.70
N SER A 405 -0.84 11.71 -8.09
CA SER A 405 -0.88 13.19 -7.97
C SER A 405 -0.88 13.65 -6.51
N LEU A 406 -1.50 12.87 -5.61
CA LEU A 406 -1.64 13.17 -4.19
C LEU A 406 -0.45 12.68 -3.35
N SER A 407 0.27 11.63 -3.78
CA SER A 407 1.44 11.09 -3.05
C SER A 407 2.56 12.11 -2.82
N THR A 408 2.59 13.19 -3.61
CA THR A 408 3.57 14.28 -3.50
C THR A 408 3.23 15.31 -2.42
N PHE A 409 2.04 15.27 -1.80
CA PHE A 409 1.58 16.23 -0.80
C PHE A 409 1.82 15.73 0.64
N PRO A 410 2.07 16.62 1.63
CA PRO A 410 2.39 16.22 3.00
C PRO A 410 1.23 15.55 3.76
N TYR A 411 0.00 15.62 3.25
CA TYR A 411 -1.19 14.98 3.82
C TYR A 411 -1.42 13.54 3.28
N ASN A 412 -0.52 13.03 2.44
CA ASN A 412 -0.63 11.69 1.85
C ASN A 412 -0.74 10.58 2.91
N LEU A 413 0.02 10.67 4.01
CA LEU A 413 -0.01 9.70 5.11
C LEU A 413 -1.35 9.71 5.87
N ASP A 414 -1.92 10.89 6.16
CA ASP A 414 -3.22 11.02 6.83
C ASP A 414 -4.36 10.45 5.97
N VAL A 415 -4.32 10.72 4.66
CA VAL A 415 -5.27 10.17 3.69
C VAL A 415 -5.12 8.66 3.62
N MET A 416 -3.91 8.15 3.44
CA MET A 416 -3.60 6.72 3.32
C MET A 416 -4.06 5.95 4.56
N ALA A 417 -3.65 6.37 5.76
CA ALA A 417 -3.98 5.70 7.02
C ALA A 417 -5.49 5.56 7.27
N LYS A 418 -6.30 6.51 6.80
CA LYS A 418 -7.76 6.48 6.90
C LYS A 418 -8.43 5.73 5.76
N ALA A 419 -7.99 5.97 4.52
CA ALA A 419 -8.59 5.37 3.33
C ALA A 419 -8.24 3.88 3.18
N VAL A 420 -7.16 3.38 3.79
CA VAL A 420 -6.85 1.95 3.92
C VAL A 420 -8.02 1.16 4.52
N SER A 421 -8.66 1.66 5.59
CA SER A 421 -9.81 0.98 6.21
C SER A 421 -11.03 0.90 5.28
N ILE A 422 -11.22 1.91 4.42
CA ILE A 422 -12.30 1.95 3.43
C ILE A 422 -11.97 1.03 2.26
N ARG A 423 -10.74 1.10 1.74
CA ARG A 423 -10.18 0.19 0.73
C ARG A 423 -10.39 -1.26 1.14
N ASP A 424 -9.94 -1.66 2.33
CA ASP A 424 -9.94 -3.06 2.75
C ASP A 424 -11.37 -3.63 2.86
N PHE A 425 -12.36 -2.82 3.22
CA PHE A 425 -13.79 -3.19 3.17
C PHE A 425 -14.27 -3.45 1.73
N PHE A 426 -14.07 -2.51 0.81
CA PHE A 426 -14.53 -2.69 -0.58
C PHE A 426 -13.69 -3.73 -1.35
N VAL A 427 -12.40 -3.92 -1.01
CA VAL A 427 -11.53 -4.97 -1.55
C VAL A 427 -11.99 -6.35 -1.09
N THR A 428 -12.51 -6.48 0.14
CA THR A 428 -13.19 -7.70 0.60
C THR A 428 -14.39 -8.02 -0.29
N LEU A 429 -15.24 -7.03 -0.57
CA LEU A 429 -16.37 -7.18 -1.50
C LEU A 429 -15.94 -7.48 -2.94
N PHE A 430 -14.83 -6.91 -3.41
CA PHE A 430 -14.24 -7.20 -4.72
C PHE A 430 -13.83 -8.67 -4.87
N PHE A 431 -13.08 -9.23 -3.92
CA PHE A 431 -12.71 -10.65 -3.99
C PHE A 431 -13.91 -11.60 -3.87
N VAL A 432 -14.92 -11.24 -3.06
CA VAL A 432 -16.19 -11.99 -3.01
C VAL A 432 -16.92 -11.91 -4.35
N ALA A 433 -16.99 -10.73 -4.99
CA ALA A 433 -17.61 -10.55 -6.30
C ALA A 433 -16.91 -11.37 -7.40
N LEU A 434 -15.58 -11.41 -7.40
CA LEU A 434 -14.81 -12.25 -8.32
C LEU A 434 -15.03 -13.75 -8.06
N GLY A 435 -15.09 -14.17 -6.79
CA GLY A 435 -15.41 -15.55 -6.44
C GLY A 435 -16.79 -16.00 -6.93
N MET A 436 -17.78 -15.10 -6.97
CA MET A 436 -19.09 -15.40 -7.55
C MET A 436 -19.10 -15.53 -9.08
N GLN A 437 -18.07 -15.02 -9.79
CA GLN A 437 -17.94 -15.19 -11.25
C GLN A 437 -17.38 -16.56 -11.64
N ILE A 438 -16.75 -17.28 -10.71
CA ILE A 438 -16.24 -18.64 -10.93
C ILE A 438 -17.43 -19.55 -11.24
N ARG A 439 -17.43 -20.11 -12.45
CA ARG A 439 -18.39 -21.15 -12.88
C ARG A 439 -17.86 -22.53 -12.48
N ILE A 440 -18.70 -23.56 -12.55
CA ILE A 440 -18.26 -24.96 -12.45
C ILE A 440 -17.22 -25.18 -13.58
N PRO A 441 -15.93 -25.43 -13.26
CA PRO A 441 -14.91 -25.54 -14.29
C PRO A 441 -15.00 -26.90 -14.98
N THR A 442 -14.73 -26.92 -16.29
CA THR A 442 -14.45 -28.18 -17.00
C THR A 442 -13.09 -28.73 -16.57
N LEU A 443 -12.86 -30.03 -16.78
CA LEU A 443 -11.57 -30.67 -16.48
C LEU A 443 -10.41 -29.94 -17.19
N GLU A 444 -10.60 -29.61 -18.48
CA GLU A 444 -9.68 -28.82 -19.30
C GLU A 444 -9.35 -27.44 -18.67
N VAL A 445 -10.34 -26.73 -18.13
CA VAL A 445 -10.13 -25.45 -17.43
C VAL A 445 -9.27 -25.62 -16.17
N VAL A 446 -9.44 -26.74 -15.44
CA VAL A 446 -8.60 -27.04 -14.26
C VAL A 446 -7.18 -27.40 -14.69
N GLU A 447 -7.01 -28.20 -15.74
CA GLU A 447 -5.69 -28.59 -16.27
C GLU A 447 -4.91 -27.36 -16.77
N ILE A 448 -5.55 -26.47 -17.54
CA ILE A 448 -4.92 -25.23 -18.01
C ILE A 448 -4.61 -24.29 -16.83
N ALA A 449 -5.45 -24.21 -15.79
CA ALA A 449 -5.15 -23.41 -14.59
C ALA A 449 -3.98 -23.97 -13.76
N LEU A 450 -3.82 -25.30 -13.68
CA LEU A 450 -2.66 -25.94 -13.04
C LEU A 450 -1.37 -25.74 -13.86
N ALA A 451 -1.46 -25.86 -15.18
CA ALA A 451 -0.36 -25.57 -16.09
C ALA A 451 0.06 -24.09 -16.02
N ALA A 452 -0.92 -23.16 -16.01
CA ALA A 452 -0.69 -21.73 -15.82
C ALA A 452 -0.07 -21.42 -14.45
N SER A 453 -0.50 -22.08 -13.37
CA SER A 453 0.06 -21.90 -12.03
C SER A 453 1.54 -22.31 -11.99
N THR A 454 1.86 -23.43 -12.63
CA THR A 454 3.24 -23.92 -12.79
C THR A 454 4.08 -22.95 -13.62
N PHE A 455 3.53 -22.45 -14.73
CA PHE A 455 4.16 -21.44 -15.58
C PHE A 455 4.44 -20.12 -14.85
N VAL A 456 3.52 -19.62 -14.01
CA VAL A 456 3.74 -18.39 -13.24
C VAL A 456 4.93 -18.55 -12.29
N ILE A 457 5.01 -19.66 -11.57
CA ILE A 457 6.11 -19.94 -10.63
C ILE A 457 7.45 -20.06 -11.37
N VAL A 458 7.49 -20.83 -12.48
CA VAL A 458 8.73 -21.06 -13.26
C VAL A 458 9.16 -19.81 -14.02
N SER A 459 8.23 -19.09 -14.69
CA SER A 459 8.56 -17.93 -15.53
C SER A 459 9.13 -16.76 -14.73
N ARG A 460 8.85 -16.63 -13.44
CA ARG A 460 9.42 -15.59 -12.57
C ARG A 460 10.89 -15.81 -12.23
N LEU A 461 11.44 -17.01 -12.47
CA LEU A 461 12.89 -17.24 -12.46
C LEU A 461 13.62 -16.42 -13.55
N SER A 462 12.92 -15.87 -14.55
CA SER A 462 13.49 -14.90 -15.51
C SER A 462 14.03 -13.62 -14.87
N VAL A 463 13.62 -13.30 -13.63
CA VAL A 463 14.16 -12.18 -12.83
C VAL A 463 15.62 -12.45 -12.39
N VAL A 464 15.98 -13.71 -12.16
CA VAL A 464 17.31 -14.11 -11.66
C VAL A 464 18.45 -13.68 -12.59
N PRO A 465 18.46 -14.00 -13.91
CA PRO A 465 19.54 -13.56 -14.79
C PRO A 465 19.62 -12.03 -14.90
N ILE A 466 18.49 -11.30 -14.92
CA ILE A 466 18.49 -9.84 -15.03
C ILE A 466 19.24 -9.20 -13.83
N LEU A 467 18.89 -9.60 -12.61
CA LEU A 467 19.54 -9.10 -11.40
C LEU A 467 20.98 -9.63 -11.24
N TYR A 468 21.28 -10.82 -11.75
CA TYR A 468 22.62 -11.38 -11.75
C TYR A 468 23.58 -10.63 -12.69
N PHE A 469 23.16 -10.30 -13.92
CA PHE A 469 23.96 -9.46 -14.84
C PHE A 469 24.22 -8.06 -14.27
N LEU A 470 23.29 -7.53 -13.47
CA LEU A 470 23.46 -6.27 -12.73
C LEU A 470 24.28 -6.41 -11.43
N LYS A 471 24.95 -7.56 -11.23
CA LYS A 471 25.89 -7.85 -10.13
C LYS A 471 25.27 -7.77 -8.73
N MET A 472 23.96 -7.95 -8.60
CA MET A 472 23.26 -7.98 -7.30
C MET A 472 23.60 -9.24 -6.48
N GLY A 473 24.16 -10.27 -7.12
CA GLY A 473 24.54 -11.54 -6.50
C GLY A 473 23.36 -12.52 -6.35
N HIS A 474 23.66 -13.82 -6.27
CA HIS A 474 22.66 -14.89 -6.30
C HIS A 474 21.53 -14.70 -5.28
N ARG A 475 21.85 -14.31 -4.03
CA ARG A 475 20.84 -14.15 -2.97
C ARG A 475 19.85 -13.02 -3.25
N ALA A 476 20.31 -11.86 -3.70
CA ALA A 476 19.44 -10.74 -4.03
C ALA A 476 18.78 -10.87 -5.42
N SER A 477 19.23 -11.81 -6.25
CA SER A 477 18.60 -12.15 -7.53
C SER A 477 17.46 -13.17 -7.34
N LEU A 478 17.62 -14.13 -6.41
CA LEU A 478 16.65 -15.21 -6.20
C LEU A 478 15.46 -14.83 -5.30
N LEU A 479 15.65 -14.02 -4.25
CA LEU A 479 14.53 -13.61 -3.39
C LEU A 479 13.42 -12.87 -4.16
N PRO A 480 13.72 -11.88 -5.03
CA PRO A 480 12.68 -11.21 -5.81
C PRO A 480 11.97 -12.16 -6.79
N ALA A 481 12.68 -13.12 -7.39
CA ALA A 481 12.07 -14.13 -8.24
C ALA A 481 11.06 -15.02 -7.48
N ILE A 482 11.38 -15.40 -6.24
CA ILE A 482 10.46 -16.13 -5.35
C ILE A 482 9.28 -15.24 -4.91
N ASN A 483 9.54 -14.00 -4.52
CA ASN A 483 8.49 -13.09 -4.06
C ASN A 483 7.47 -12.74 -5.15
N LEU A 484 7.92 -12.64 -6.42
CA LEU A 484 7.07 -12.31 -7.56
C LEU A 484 6.32 -13.54 -8.14
N ALA A 485 6.45 -14.73 -7.54
CA ALA A 485 5.94 -16.02 -8.04
C ALA A 485 4.40 -16.23 -7.93
N GLN A 486 3.61 -15.17 -8.17
CA GLN A 486 2.15 -15.20 -8.15
C GLN A 486 1.53 -14.32 -9.23
N VAL A 487 0.24 -14.53 -9.50
CA VAL A 487 -0.58 -13.69 -10.40
C VAL A 487 -1.04 -12.43 -9.66
N SER A 488 -1.40 -11.38 -10.41
CA SER A 488 -1.93 -10.12 -9.88
C SER A 488 -3.45 -10.08 -9.76
N GLU A 489 -3.96 -9.25 -8.84
CA GLU A 489 -5.37 -8.83 -8.83
C GLU A 489 -5.74 -8.17 -10.17
N PHE A 490 -4.84 -7.35 -10.71
CA PHE A 490 -4.98 -6.69 -12.02
C PHE A 490 -5.22 -7.68 -13.15
N SER A 491 -4.64 -8.88 -13.09
CA SER A 491 -4.82 -9.91 -14.11
C SER A 491 -6.29 -10.34 -14.22
N ILE A 492 -7.01 -10.42 -13.09
CA ILE A 492 -8.44 -10.73 -13.08
C ILE A 492 -9.25 -9.58 -13.67
N VAL A 493 -8.88 -8.33 -13.37
CA VAL A 493 -9.51 -7.12 -13.94
C VAL A 493 -9.37 -7.09 -15.46
N ILE A 494 -8.16 -7.27 -15.97
CA ILE A 494 -7.85 -7.33 -17.41
C ILE A 494 -8.70 -8.43 -18.08
N ALA A 495 -8.74 -9.63 -17.50
CA ALA A 495 -9.58 -10.72 -18.01
C ALA A 495 -11.08 -10.38 -17.99
N SER A 496 -11.60 -9.84 -16.89
CA SER A 496 -13.02 -9.46 -16.75
C SER A 496 -13.43 -8.41 -17.80
N ILE A 497 -12.59 -7.41 -18.06
CA ILE A 497 -12.84 -6.39 -19.09
C ILE A 497 -12.75 -7.01 -20.51
N GLY A 498 -11.89 -8.01 -20.71
CA GLY A 498 -11.78 -8.73 -21.99
C GLY A 498 -13.03 -9.54 -22.34
N LEU A 499 -13.70 -10.10 -21.33
CA LEU A 499 -14.99 -10.77 -21.48
C LEU A 499 -16.08 -9.77 -21.90
N THR A 500 -16.09 -8.56 -21.32
CA THR A 500 -17.00 -7.46 -21.68
C THR A 500 -16.78 -6.96 -23.11
N TYR A 501 -15.54 -6.93 -23.60
CA TYR A 501 -15.24 -6.64 -25.02
C TYR A 501 -15.41 -7.84 -25.96
N HIS A 502 -15.92 -8.97 -25.47
CA HIS A 502 -16.06 -10.24 -26.20
C HIS A 502 -14.76 -10.75 -26.85
N GLN A 503 -13.61 -10.34 -26.31
CA GLN A 503 -12.28 -10.73 -26.80
C GLN A 503 -11.80 -12.07 -26.21
N ILE A 504 -12.44 -12.57 -25.15
CA ILE A 504 -12.16 -13.88 -24.53
C ILE A 504 -13.44 -14.55 -24.00
N ASN A 505 -13.39 -15.87 -23.78
CA ASN A 505 -14.46 -16.63 -23.14
C ASN A 505 -14.43 -16.49 -21.60
N SER A 506 -15.55 -16.85 -20.94
CA SER A 506 -15.64 -16.97 -19.46
C SER A 506 -14.60 -17.90 -18.85
N ASP A 507 -14.12 -18.83 -19.65
CA ASP A 507 -13.26 -19.93 -19.23
C ASP A 507 -11.84 -19.40 -19.00
N VAL A 508 -11.42 -18.40 -19.79
CA VAL A 508 -10.16 -17.66 -19.57
C VAL A 508 -10.21 -16.87 -18.27
N VAL A 509 -11.33 -16.21 -17.96
CA VAL A 509 -11.53 -15.52 -16.67
C VAL A 509 -11.45 -16.52 -15.51
N THR A 510 -12.09 -17.69 -15.66
CA THR A 510 -12.06 -18.77 -14.67
C THR A 510 -10.63 -19.32 -14.47
N ILE A 511 -9.88 -19.54 -15.55
CA ILE A 511 -8.45 -19.93 -15.51
C ILE A 511 -7.63 -18.89 -14.74
N VAL A 512 -7.79 -17.59 -15.02
CA VAL A 512 -7.02 -16.53 -14.35
C VAL A 512 -7.35 -16.46 -12.85
N ILE A 513 -8.62 -16.54 -12.47
CA ILE A 513 -9.02 -16.52 -11.04
C ILE A 513 -8.53 -17.77 -10.31
N MET A 514 -8.63 -18.96 -10.92
CA MET A 514 -8.10 -20.21 -10.34
C MET A 514 -6.57 -20.15 -10.19
N THR A 515 -5.87 -19.65 -11.20
CA THR A 515 -4.40 -19.48 -11.16
C THR A 515 -4.00 -18.47 -10.09
N PHE A 516 -4.74 -17.38 -9.92
CA PHE A 516 -4.53 -16.42 -8.82
C PHE A 516 -4.75 -17.06 -7.45
N ALA A 517 -5.80 -17.86 -7.26
CA ALA A 517 -6.05 -18.54 -6.00
C ALA A 517 -4.95 -19.55 -5.66
N ILE A 518 -4.57 -20.41 -6.61
CA ILE A 518 -3.52 -21.43 -6.44
C ILE A 518 -2.17 -20.77 -6.17
N THR A 519 -1.74 -19.83 -7.03
CA THR A 519 -0.42 -19.20 -6.90
C THR A 519 -0.32 -18.33 -5.65
N SER A 520 -1.39 -17.65 -5.21
CA SER A 520 -1.39 -16.89 -3.96
C SER A 520 -1.13 -17.77 -2.72
N VAL A 521 -1.67 -19.00 -2.70
CA VAL A 521 -1.42 -19.97 -1.62
C VAL A 521 0.00 -20.51 -1.69
N VAL A 522 0.44 -20.97 -2.86
CA VAL A 522 1.79 -21.53 -3.05
C VAL A 522 2.87 -20.48 -2.76
N SER A 523 2.71 -19.27 -3.28
CA SER A 523 3.55 -18.10 -3.01
C SER A 523 3.60 -17.77 -1.51
N THR A 524 2.47 -17.79 -0.80
CA THR A 524 2.45 -17.58 0.66
C THR A 524 3.34 -18.59 1.40
N TYR A 525 3.35 -19.87 1.01
CA TYR A 525 4.24 -20.86 1.61
C TYR A 525 5.69 -20.73 1.15
N MET A 526 5.93 -20.38 -0.12
CA MET A 526 7.27 -20.15 -0.68
C MET A 526 7.95 -18.93 -0.05
N ILE A 527 7.26 -17.80 0.06
CA ILE A 527 7.75 -16.57 0.70
C ILE A 527 8.00 -16.81 2.19
N ASN A 528 7.06 -17.44 2.91
CA ASN A 528 7.29 -17.79 4.32
C ASN A 528 8.50 -18.72 4.52
N SER A 529 8.76 -19.62 3.57
CA SER A 529 9.89 -20.54 3.58
C SER A 529 11.13 -20.02 2.82
N SER A 530 11.16 -18.73 2.45
CA SER A 530 12.07 -18.18 1.42
C SER A 530 13.54 -18.54 1.62
N HIS A 531 14.04 -18.43 2.84
CA HIS A 531 15.43 -18.75 3.20
C HIS A 531 15.78 -20.24 2.98
N ARG A 532 14.86 -21.16 3.28
CA ARG A 532 15.05 -22.61 3.02
C ARG A 532 14.96 -22.95 1.54
N VAL A 533 14.02 -22.34 0.82
CA VAL A 533 13.89 -22.51 -0.64
C VAL A 533 15.16 -21.99 -1.34
N GLN A 534 15.70 -20.86 -0.87
CA GLN A 534 16.99 -20.34 -1.30
C GLN A 534 18.13 -21.31 -1.01
N GLU A 535 18.27 -21.83 0.22
CA GLU A 535 19.32 -22.78 0.57
C GLU A 535 19.32 -23.99 -0.38
N VAL A 536 18.16 -24.61 -0.61
CA VAL A 536 18.01 -25.75 -1.53
C VAL A 536 18.38 -25.38 -2.97
N LEU A 537 17.89 -24.26 -3.51
CA LEU A 537 18.24 -23.85 -4.87
C LEU A 537 19.74 -23.48 -5.01
N SER A 538 20.34 -22.90 -3.98
CA SER A 538 21.78 -22.56 -3.95
C SER A 538 22.70 -23.75 -3.66
N GLY A 539 22.15 -24.93 -3.36
CA GLY A 539 22.87 -26.19 -3.25
C GLY A 539 22.84 -27.04 -4.52
N GLY A 540 22.08 -26.62 -5.54
CA GLY A 540 21.96 -27.28 -6.84
C GLY A 540 22.39 -26.42 -8.04
N LEU A 541 23.02 -25.26 -7.76
CA LEU A 541 23.56 -24.27 -8.71
C LEU A 541 25.04 -24.00 -8.40
#